data_AF-A0A9D0N5B3-F1
#
_entry.id   AF-A0A9D0N5B3-F1
#
_cell.length_a   1.000
_cell.length_b   1.000
_cell.length_c   1.000
_cell.angle_alpha   90.00
_cell.angle_beta   90.00
_cell.angle_gamma   90.00
#
_symmetry.space_group_name_H-M   'P 1'
#
loop_
_entity.id
_entity.type
_entity.pdbx_description
1 polymer ?
#
loop_
_entity_poly.entity_id
_entity_poly.type
_entity_poly.pdbx_seq_one_letter_code
_entity_poly.pdbx_strand_id
1 'polypeptide(L)'
;MLKTRHPSRKRVITMVAALALAPATWAGSDINNIGALNQGLFKDLTSDLGAALSYKAIRPAEPLGSLGFDIGFEVSSTSLESSALETATSGEATSSQLLVPKLHISKGLPFGFDVGAFYTSVPSSNIGLIGGELSYALLEGGMLSPAVSIRGTFSRLTGVDQLDLSTKGLELSVSKGFAFFTPYAGIGQVWINSETNTGLEDESLTKNKYFLGINFNLGLVNFAAETEQTGDNASTSAKIGVRF
;
A
#
# COMPACT_ATOMS: atom_id res chain seq x y z
N MET A 1 51.36 -26.87 -31.44
CA MET A 1 50.55 -27.55 -30.41
C MET A 1 49.83 -26.46 -29.62
N LEU A 2 48.54 -26.28 -29.89
CA LEU A 2 47.73 -25.11 -29.51
C LEU A 2 47.41 -25.09 -28.00
N LYS A 3 47.66 -23.96 -27.34
CA LYS A 3 47.31 -23.70 -25.94
C LYS A 3 45.86 -23.17 -25.88
N THR A 4 44.89 -24.03 -25.63
CA THR A 4 43.49 -23.64 -25.48
C THR A 4 43.21 -23.14 -24.07
N ARG A 5 43.00 -21.82 -23.94
CA ARG A 5 42.30 -21.20 -22.80
C ARG A 5 40.80 -21.43 -22.95
N HIS A 6 40.13 -21.86 -21.89
CA HIS A 6 38.70 -21.65 -21.71
C HIS A 6 38.39 -21.21 -20.28
N PRO A 7 37.87 -19.98 -20.07
CA PRO A 7 37.25 -19.56 -18.84
C PRO A 7 35.73 -19.74 -18.94
N SER A 8 35.07 -20.27 -17.92
CA SER A 8 33.69 -19.85 -17.63
C SER A 8 33.45 -19.85 -16.11
N ARG A 9 33.68 -18.67 -15.53
CA ARG A 9 33.19 -18.32 -14.20
C ARG A 9 31.67 -18.30 -14.28
N LYS A 10 30.99 -19.23 -13.60
CA LYS A 10 29.57 -19.11 -13.26
C LYS A 10 29.43 -17.86 -12.39
N ARG A 11 28.98 -16.74 -12.97
CA ARG A 11 28.52 -15.57 -12.22
C ARG A 11 27.13 -15.92 -11.69
N VAL A 12 27.08 -16.47 -10.49
CA VAL A 12 25.85 -16.45 -9.69
C VAL A 12 25.63 -15.00 -9.30
N ILE A 13 24.73 -14.32 -10.00
CA ILE A 13 24.29 -12.97 -9.65
C ILE A 13 23.29 -13.15 -8.51
N THR A 14 23.79 -13.13 -7.29
CA THR A 14 22.96 -12.99 -6.08
C THR A 14 22.52 -11.54 -6.01
N MET A 15 21.33 -11.25 -6.56
CA MET A 15 20.73 -9.92 -6.47
C MET A 15 19.94 -9.83 -5.15
N VAL A 16 20.65 -9.57 -4.05
CA VAL A 16 20.01 -9.15 -2.79
C VAL A 16 19.74 -7.66 -2.94
N ALA A 17 18.52 -7.31 -3.34
CA ALA A 17 18.03 -5.95 -3.21
C ALA A 17 17.80 -5.67 -1.72
N ALA A 18 18.79 -5.06 -1.07
CA ALA A 18 18.62 -4.51 0.27
C ALA A 18 17.66 -3.31 0.15
N LEU A 19 16.41 -3.50 0.56
CA LEU A 19 15.43 -2.42 0.65
C LEU A 19 15.84 -1.51 1.81
N ALA A 20 16.50 -0.40 1.50
CA ALA A 20 16.87 0.60 2.49
C ALA A 20 15.60 1.31 2.99
N LEU A 21 15.13 0.94 4.18
CA LEU A 21 14.15 1.75 4.91
C LEU A 21 14.88 3.02 5.36
N ALA A 22 14.60 4.15 4.73
CA ALA A 22 15.02 5.46 5.21
C ALA A 22 14.50 5.68 6.65
N PRO A 23 15.17 6.52 7.48
CA PRO A 23 14.64 6.89 8.79
C PRO A 23 13.28 7.54 8.59
N ALA A 24 12.26 6.85 9.07
CA ALA A 24 10.89 7.16 8.81
C ALA A 24 10.25 7.48 10.18
N THR A 25 9.79 8.71 10.34
CA THR A 25 9.14 9.21 11.56
C THR A 25 7.62 9.17 11.42
N TRP A 26 6.92 8.77 12.48
CA TRP A 26 5.46 8.82 12.56
C TRP A 26 4.94 10.26 12.36
N ALA A 27 3.66 10.40 11.99
CA ALA A 27 2.99 11.69 11.77
C ALA A 27 3.26 12.72 12.90
N GLY A 28 3.45 12.23 14.12
CA GLY A 28 4.04 13.00 15.22
C GLY A 28 3.12 14.02 15.87
N SER A 29 1.89 14.22 15.35
CA SER A 29 0.88 15.10 15.93
C SER A 29 -0.54 14.78 15.42
N ASP A 30 -1.54 15.26 16.15
CA ASP A 30 -2.96 15.15 15.79
C ASP A 30 -3.33 16.11 14.65
N ILE A 31 -4.19 15.64 13.73
CA ILE A 31 -4.86 16.49 12.75
C ILE A 31 -6.03 17.17 13.46
N ASN A 32 -5.87 18.45 13.79
CA ASN A 32 -6.85 19.22 14.57
C ASN A 32 -6.82 20.72 14.23
N ASN A 33 -6.14 21.11 13.15
CA ASN A 33 -5.97 22.48 12.71
C ASN A 33 -6.34 22.66 11.23
N ILE A 34 -7.33 21.91 10.74
CA ILE A 34 -7.79 21.96 9.33
C ILE A 34 -8.29 23.37 8.97
N GLY A 35 -8.88 24.09 9.93
CA GLY A 35 -9.35 25.47 9.74
C GLY A 35 -8.24 26.51 9.49
N ALA A 36 -6.96 26.16 9.70
CA ALA A 36 -5.83 27.03 9.35
C ALA A 36 -5.43 26.91 7.87
N LEU A 37 -5.94 25.91 7.15
CA LEU A 37 -5.65 25.71 5.73
C LEU A 37 -6.46 26.70 4.89
N ASN A 38 -5.89 27.08 3.75
CA ASN A 38 -6.67 27.61 2.64
C ASN A 38 -7.12 26.46 1.72
N GLN A 39 -8.01 26.74 0.76
CA GLN A 39 -8.56 25.70 -0.13
C GLN A 39 -7.47 24.94 -0.91
N GLY A 40 -6.40 25.63 -1.35
CA GLY A 40 -5.29 24.99 -2.05
C GLY A 40 -4.57 23.98 -1.18
N LEU A 41 -4.22 24.37 0.06
CA LEU A 41 -3.59 23.47 1.02
C LEU A 41 -4.52 22.33 1.45
N PHE A 42 -5.84 22.57 1.53
CA PHE A 42 -6.80 21.50 1.83
C PHE A 42 -6.87 20.45 0.72
N LYS A 43 -6.81 20.89 -0.55
CA LYS A 43 -6.69 20.01 -1.71
C LYS A 43 -5.38 19.22 -1.70
N ASP A 44 -4.26 19.86 -1.36
CA ASP A 44 -2.96 19.21 -1.27
C ASP A 44 -2.94 18.18 -0.12
N LEU A 45 -3.49 18.53 1.04
CA LEU A 45 -3.70 17.60 2.15
C LEU A 45 -4.54 16.40 1.73
N THR A 46 -5.64 16.65 1.01
CA THR A 46 -6.51 15.59 0.48
C THR A 46 -5.77 14.67 -0.48
N SER A 47 -4.92 15.22 -1.35
CA SER A 47 -4.07 14.44 -2.24
C SER A 47 -3.09 13.56 -1.45
N ASP A 48 -2.33 14.17 -0.54
CA ASP A 48 -1.27 13.51 0.23
C ASP A 48 -1.83 12.43 1.16
N LEU A 49 -2.85 12.76 1.95
CA LEU A 49 -3.50 11.80 2.84
C LEU A 49 -4.24 10.73 2.04
N GLY A 50 -4.94 11.09 0.97
CA GLY A 50 -5.63 10.10 0.13
C GLY A 50 -4.67 9.06 -0.46
N ALA A 51 -3.49 9.48 -0.89
CA ALA A 51 -2.45 8.55 -1.33
C ALA A 51 -1.92 7.68 -0.18
N ALA A 52 -1.55 8.28 0.95
CA ALA A 52 -0.97 7.55 2.09
C ALA A 52 -1.95 6.56 2.73
N LEU A 53 -3.22 6.97 2.86
CA LEU A 53 -4.27 6.30 3.61
C LEU A 53 -5.15 5.38 2.74
N SER A 54 -4.98 5.38 1.42
CA SER A 54 -5.64 4.41 0.54
C SER A 54 -5.26 2.97 0.89
N TYR A 55 -6.18 2.03 0.68
CA TYR A 55 -5.91 0.61 0.86
C TYR A 55 -4.76 0.20 -0.08
N LYS A 56 -3.70 -0.38 0.49
CA LYS A 56 -2.57 -0.98 -0.24
C LYS A 56 -2.59 -2.47 0.00
N ALA A 57 -2.84 -3.23 -1.05
CA ALA A 57 -2.96 -4.67 -0.97
C ALA A 57 -1.63 -5.34 -1.29
N ILE A 58 -0.75 -5.42 -0.29
CA ILE A 58 0.64 -5.88 -0.44
C ILE A 58 0.67 -7.41 -0.62
N ARG A 59 0.25 -7.88 -1.79
CA ARG A 59 0.07 -9.29 -2.11
C ARG A 59 -0.01 -9.55 -3.62
N PRO A 60 0.44 -10.74 -4.07
CA PRO A 60 0.30 -11.17 -5.46
C PRO A 60 -1.17 -11.22 -5.95
N ALA A 61 -1.32 -11.31 -7.27
CA ALA A 61 -2.61 -11.45 -7.95
C ALA A 61 -3.20 -12.88 -7.86
N GLU A 62 -2.38 -13.87 -7.49
CA GLU A 62 -2.83 -15.25 -7.25
C GLU A 62 -3.82 -15.30 -6.08
N PRO A 63 -4.99 -15.97 -6.24
CA PRO A 63 -5.98 -16.05 -5.18
C PRO A 63 -5.46 -16.88 -4.01
N LEU A 64 -5.93 -16.61 -2.78
CA LEU A 64 -5.54 -17.40 -1.60
C LEU A 64 -6.11 -18.84 -1.66
N GLY A 65 -7.18 -19.03 -2.43
CA GLY A 65 -7.92 -20.27 -2.51
C GLY A 65 -8.92 -20.44 -1.35
N SER A 66 -9.86 -21.37 -1.51
CA SER A 66 -11.03 -21.51 -0.63
C SER A 66 -10.73 -21.87 0.83
N LEU A 67 -9.54 -22.34 1.15
CA LEU A 67 -9.07 -22.58 2.52
C LEU A 67 -8.05 -21.55 2.99
N GLY A 68 -7.64 -20.66 2.08
CA GLY A 68 -6.50 -19.79 2.27
C GLY A 68 -6.80 -18.59 3.16
N PHE A 69 -5.90 -18.29 4.09
CA PHE A 69 -5.91 -17.07 4.90
C PHE A 69 -4.57 -16.35 4.80
N ASP A 70 -4.59 -15.03 4.98
CA ASP A 70 -3.40 -14.20 5.14
C ASP A 70 -3.66 -13.21 6.27
N ILE A 71 -2.93 -13.32 7.37
CA ILE A 71 -3.03 -12.44 8.53
C ILE A 71 -1.65 -11.86 8.78
N GLY A 72 -1.54 -10.54 8.91
CA GLY A 72 -0.23 -9.97 9.14
C GLY A 72 -0.22 -8.51 9.54
N PHE A 73 1.02 -8.03 9.63
CA PHE A 73 1.35 -6.66 9.94
C PHE A 73 2.08 -6.05 8.75
N GLU A 74 1.69 -4.83 8.42
CA GLU A 74 2.26 -4.05 7.33
C GLU A 74 2.70 -2.68 7.84
N VAL A 75 3.73 -2.10 7.23
CA VAL A 75 4.08 -0.69 7.41
C VAL A 75 4.30 -0.09 6.04
N SER A 76 3.66 1.05 5.79
CA SER A 76 3.83 1.85 4.58
C SER A 76 4.41 3.20 4.96
N SER A 77 5.47 3.63 4.27
CA SER A 77 5.98 5.01 4.31
C SER A 77 5.63 5.70 3.00
N THR A 78 4.89 6.81 3.07
CA THR A 78 4.44 7.58 1.91
C THR A 78 5.08 8.96 1.92
N SER A 79 5.75 9.35 0.83
CA SER A 79 6.23 10.72 0.63
C SER A 79 5.05 11.67 0.42
N LEU A 80 5.07 12.78 1.14
CA LEU A 80 4.10 13.87 1.05
C LEU A 80 4.66 14.93 0.10
N GLU A 81 3.83 15.44 -0.80
CA GLU A 81 4.24 16.41 -1.81
C GLU A 81 3.98 17.85 -1.38
N SER A 82 3.37 18.05 -0.20
CA SER A 82 3.07 19.36 0.37
C SER A 82 3.37 19.44 1.86
N SER A 83 3.44 20.68 2.38
CA SER A 83 3.48 20.97 3.83
C SER A 83 2.08 21.12 4.43
N ALA A 84 1.03 20.69 3.72
CA ALA A 84 -0.35 20.87 4.16
C ALA A 84 -0.65 20.08 5.44
N LEU A 85 -0.07 18.88 5.57
CA LEU A 85 -0.19 18.08 6.79
C LEU A 85 0.43 18.80 8.00
N GLU A 86 1.58 19.43 7.82
CA GLU A 86 2.24 20.19 8.89
C GLU A 86 1.32 21.31 9.40
N THR A 87 0.70 22.05 8.48
CA THR A 87 -0.23 23.14 8.80
C THR A 87 -1.54 22.63 9.44
N ALA A 88 -1.99 21.45 9.03
CA ALA A 88 -3.21 20.79 9.52
C ALA A 88 -3.07 20.21 10.95
N THR A 89 -1.87 20.17 11.49
CA THR A 89 -1.56 19.64 12.82
C THR A 89 -1.17 20.76 13.79
N SER A 90 -1.42 20.56 15.09
CA SER A 90 -1.09 21.54 16.13
C SER A 90 0.34 21.40 16.71
N GLY A 91 1.20 20.57 16.12
CA GLY A 91 2.55 20.29 16.65
C GLY A 91 3.62 20.29 15.57
N GLU A 92 4.86 19.92 15.93
CA GLU A 92 6.03 19.88 15.04
C GLU A 92 5.99 18.66 14.08
N ALA A 93 4.85 18.41 13.42
CA ALA A 93 4.80 17.42 12.35
C ALA A 93 5.65 17.95 11.17
N THR A 94 6.92 17.56 11.15
CA THR A 94 7.97 18.07 10.23
C THR A 94 8.49 16.96 9.34
N SER A 95 7.65 15.99 9.03
CA SER A 95 8.04 14.82 8.26
C SER A 95 7.46 14.92 6.84
N SER A 96 8.36 14.95 5.85
CA SER A 96 8.01 14.77 4.43
C SER A 96 7.50 13.37 4.10
N GLN A 97 7.35 12.50 5.11
CA GLN A 97 6.83 11.15 4.97
C GLN A 97 5.80 10.84 6.06
N LEU A 98 4.75 10.10 5.68
CA LEU A 98 3.74 9.57 6.59
C LEU A 98 3.87 8.04 6.70
N LEU A 99 4.07 7.57 7.93
CA LEU A 99 4.14 6.15 8.25
C LEU A 99 2.79 5.65 8.74
N VAL A 100 2.30 4.60 8.08
CA VAL A 100 1.02 3.96 8.39
C VAL A 100 1.27 2.49 8.69
N PRO A 101 1.17 2.05 9.95
CA PRO A 101 1.20 0.63 10.28
C PRO A 101 -0.19 0.04 10.01
N LYS A 102 -0.32 -1.24 9.67
CA LYS A 102 -1.62 -1.89 9.47
C LYS A 102 -1.59 -3.31 10.02
N LEU A 103 -2.71 -3.72 10.59
CA LEU A 103 -3.02 -5.14 10.80
C LEU A 103 -4.05 -5.54 9.75
N HIS A 104 -3.74 -6.55 8.95
CA HIS A 104 -4.65 -7.04 7.92
C HIS A 104 -5.05 -8.48 8.17
N ILE A 105 -6.22 -8.82 7.65
CA ILE A 105 -6.70 -10.18 7.47
C ILE A 105 -7.28 -10.30 6.07
N SER A 106 -7.01 -11.42 5.41
CA SER A 106 -7.61 -11.77 4.13
C SER A 106 -7.98 -13.24 4.10
N LYS A 107 -9.04 -13.55 3.38
CA LYS A 107 -9.61 -14.89 3.23
C LYS A 107 -9.90 -15.14 1.77
N GLY A 108 -9.38 -16.25 1.24
CA GLY A 108 -9.81 -16.74 -0.05
C GLY A 108 -11.15 -17.44 -0.01
N LEU A 109 -11.92 -17.29 -1.06
CA LEU A 109 -13.25 -17.81 -1.23
C LEU A 109 -13.25 -18.74 -2.46
N PRO A 110 -14.31 -19.55 -2.65
CA PRO A 110 -14.48 -20.31 -3.88
C PRO A 110 -14.45 -19.42 -5.13
N PHE A 111 -14.10 -20.01 -6.27
CA PHE A 111 -14.11 -19.35 -7.59
C PHE A 111 -13.14 -18.18 -7.74
N GLY A 112 -11.99 -18.21 -7.05
CA GLY A 112 -10.92 -17.22 -7.24
C GLY A 112 -11.20 -15.85 -6.62
N PHE A 113 -12.21 -15.75 -5.74
CA PHE A 113 -12.47 -14.54 -4.98
C PHE A 113 -11.63 -14.50 -3.71
N ASP A 114 -11.17 -13.31 -3.32
CA ASP A 114 -10.64 -13.06 -1.97
C ASP A 114 -11.30 -11.82 -1.38
N VAL A 115 -11.50 -11.84 -0.06
CA VAL A 115 -11.95 -10.67 0.71
C VAL A 115 -10.93 -10.36 1.78
N GLY A 116 -10.75 -9.08 2.08
CA GLY A 116 -9.82 -8.65 3.12
C GLY A 116 -10.29 -7.40 3.84
N ALA A 117 -9.74 -7.20 5.02
CA ALA A 117 -9.94 -6.02 5.83
C ALA A 117 -8.65 -5.67 6.56
N PHE A 118 -8.49 -4.39 6.88
CA PHE A 118 -7.42 -3.93 7.76
C PHE A 118 -7.94 -2.93 8.78
N TYR A 119 -7.17 -2.81 9.87
CA TYR A 119 -7.30 -1.76 10.86
C TYR A 119 -5.93 -1.13 11.14
N THR A 120 -5.92 0.16 11.43
CA THR A 120 -4.72 0.91 11.81
C THR A 120 -5.03 1.99 12.82
N SER A 121 -4.03 2.26 13.66
CA SER A 121 -3.89 3.47 14.45
C SER A 121 -2.44 3.92 14.31
N VAL A 122 -2.23 5.15 13.82
CA VAL A 122 -0.91 5.72 13.63
C VAL A 122 -0.40 6.25 14.98
N PRO A 123 0.74 5.75 15.48
CA PRO A 123 1.31 6.16 16.76
C PRO A 123 1.47 7.68 16.88
N SER A 124 1.17 8.21 18.07
CA SER A 124 1.30 9.63 18.41
C SER A 124 0.48 10.57 17.51
N SER A 125 -0.67 10.10 17.03
CA SER A 125 -1.66 10.91 16.32
C SER A 125 -3.08 10.36 16.53
N ASN A 126 -4.07 11.14 16.16
CA ASN A 126 -5.47 10.75 16.10
C ASN A 126 -5.86 10.03 14.78
N ILE A 127 -4.89 9.72 13.92
CA ILE A 127 -5.14 9.04 12.63
C ILE A 127 -5.40 7.56 12.89
N GLY A 128 -6.65 7.14 12.72
CA GLY A 128 -7.05 5.74 12.62
C GLY A 128 -7.65 5.45 11.25
N LEU A 129 -7.57 4.22 10.76
CA LEU A 129 -8.29 3.82 9.56
C LEU A 129 -8.85 2.41 9.66
N ILE A 130 -9.94 2.21 8.93
CA ILE A 130 -10.47 0.91 8.60
C ILE A 130 -10.65 0.83 7.08
N GLY A 131 -10.42 -0.35 6.53
CA GLY A 131 -10.57 -0.57 5.09
C GLY A 131 -10.84 -2.02 4.74
N GLY A 132 -11.24 -2.24 3.50
CA GLY A 132 -11.53 -3.56 2.96
C GLY A 132 -11.18 -3.68 1.48
N GLU A 133 -11.00 -4.93 1.06
CA GLU A 133 -10.78 -5.31 -0.33
C GLU A 133 -11.72 -6.45 -0.75
N LEU A 134 -12.04 -6.45 -2.04
CA LEU A 134 -12.57 -7.59 -2.76
C LEU A 134 -11.72 -7.79 -4.01
N SER A 135 -11.15 -8.98 -4.17
CA SER A 135 -10.35 -9.37 -5.32
C SER A 135 -11.01 -10.52 -6.06
N TYR A 136 -10.86 -10.54 -7.39
CA TYR A 136 -11.25 -11.65 -8.24
C TYR A 136 -10.11 -12.00 -9.20
N ALA A 137 -9.70 -13.27 -9.18
CA ALA A 137 -8.72 -13.81 -10.10
C ALA A 137 -9.36 -14.02 -11.49
N LEU A 138 -8.99 -13.17 -12.44
CA LEU A 138 -9.31 -13.35 -13.86
C LEU A 138 -8.58 -14.56 -14.42
N LEU A 139 -7.34 -14.75 -13.96
CA LEU A 139 -6.51 -15.93 -14.20
C LEU A 139 -5.85 -16.31 -12.88
N GLU A 140 -6.11 -17.52 -12.39
CA GLU A 140 -5.53 -17.99 -11.12
C GLU A 140 -4.01 -18.16 -11.20
N GLY A 141 -3.47 -18.30 -12.41
CA GLY A 141 -2.05 -18.53 -12.66
C GLY A 141 -1.64 -20.00 -12.45
N GLY A 142 -0.33 -20.23 -12.33
CA GLY A 142 0.22 -21.56 -12.06
C GLY A 142 1.68 -21.67 -12.49
N MET A 143 2.14 -22.90 -12.72
CA MET A 143 3.53 -23.15 -13.15
C MET A 143 3.84 -22.48 -14.50
N LEU A 144 2.92 -22.57 -15.46
CA LEU A 144 3.13 -22.13 -16.85
C LEU A 144 2.49 -20.79 -17.20
N SER A 145 1.61 -20.26 -16.34
CA SER A 145 0.87 -19.02 -16.59
C SER A 145 1.08 -18.00 -15.45
N PRO A 146 1.04 -16.70 -15.76
CA PRO A 146 0.90 -15.68 -14.73
C PRO A 146 -0.52 -15.67 -14.16
N ALA A 147 -0.66 -15.22 -12.92
CA ALA A 147 -1.95 -14.87 -12.34
C ALA A 147 -2.31 -13.43 -12.72
N VAL A 148 -3.59 -13.16 -12.91
CA VAL A 148 -4.14 -11.83 -13.19
C VAL A 148 -5.39 -11.65 -12.35
N SER A 149 -5.51 -10.53 -11.66
CA SER A 149 -6.65 -10.22 -10.80
C SER A 149 -7.13 -8.79 -10.99
N ILE A 150 -8.42 -8.59 -10.75
CA ILE A 150 -9.00 -7.26 -10.53
C ILE A 150 -9.38 -7.12 -9.05
N ARG A 151 -9.12 -5.95 -8.48
CA ARG A 151 -9.32 -5.67 -7.05
C ARG A 151 -10.07 -4.36 -6.88
N GLY A 152 -11.17 -4.40 -6.12
CA GLY A 152 -11.83 -3.22 -5.58
C GLY A 152 -11.38 -2.99 -4.14
N THR A 153 -11.12 -1.75 -3.78
CA THR A 153 -10.66 -1.38 -2.44
C THR A 153 -11.42 -0.19 -1.86
N PHE A 154 -11.47 -0.12 -0.54
CA PHE A 154 -12.06 0.98 0.20
C PHE A 154 -11.28 1.24 1.50
N SER A 155 -11.12 2.50 1.88
CA SER A 155 -10.66 2.88 3.22
C SER A 155 -11.36 4.15 3.70
N ARG A 156 -11.43 4.32 5.02
CA ARG A 156 -11.99 5.50 5.68
C ARG A 156 -11.13 5.90 6.87
N LEU A 157 -10.84 7.19 6.95
CA LEU A 157 -10.20 7.84 8.08
C LEU A 157 -11.16 7.87 9.28
N THR A 158 -10.61 7.67 10.46
CA THR A 158 -11.31 7.70 11.74
C THR A 158 -10.44 8.42 12.76
N GLY A 159 -11.04 8.98 13.81
CA GLY A 159 -10.36 9.67 14.90
C GLY A 159 -10.04 11.16 14.65
N VAL A 160 -10.27 11.67 13.44
CA VAL A 160 -10.07 13.08 13.08
C VAL A 160 -11.42 13.79 12.98
N ASP A 161 -11.73 14.68 13.93
CA ASP A 161 -13.06 15.31 14.03
C ASP A 161 -13.32 16.39 12.96
N GLN A 162 -12.28 17.00 12.42
CA GLN A 162 -12.37 18.09 11.44
C GLN A 162 -12.29 17.62 9.97
N LEU A 163 -12.06 16.32 9.75
CA LEU A 163 -11.82 15.76 8.42
C LEU A 163 -12.43 14.35 8.32
N ASP A 164 -13.42 14.19 7.45
CA ASP A 164 -13.84 12.88 6.96
C ASP A 164 -13.12 12.62 5.64
N LEU A 165 -12.29 11.58 5.58
CA LEU A 165 -11.58 11.19 4.38
C LEU A 165 -11.91 9.73 4.04
N SER A 166 -12.29 9.49 2.79
CA SER A 166 -12.52 8.14 2.29
C SER A 166 -11.87 7.93 0.92
N THR A 167 -11.42 6.70 0.68
CA THR A 167 -10.88 6.30 -0.61
C THR A 167 -11.64 5.10 -1.16
N LYS A 168 -11.79 5.07 -2.48
CA LYS A 168 -12.21 3.90 -3.25
C LYS A 168 -11.15 3.62 -4.28
N GLY A 169 -10.85 2.37 -4.56
CA GLY A 169 -9.87 1.98 -5.56
C GLY A 169 -10.36 0.87 -6.47
N LEU A 170 -9.84 0.86 -7.69
CA LEU A 170 -9.97 -0.24 -8.64
C LEU A 170 -8.63 -0.49 -9.31
N GLU A 171 -8.12 -1.72 -9.19
CA GLU A 171 -6.76 -2.09 -9.56
C GLU A 171 -6.76 -3.38 -10.38
N LEU A 172 -5.94 -3.43 -11.43
CA LEU A 172 -5.59 -4.63 -12.18
C LEU A 172 -4.17 -5.04 -11.81
N SER A 173 -3.97 -6.30 -11.44
CA SER A 173 -2.67 -6.83 -11.04
C SER A 173 -2.30 -8.08 -11.82
N VAL A 174 -0.99 -8.27 -12.01
CA VAL A 174 -0.39 -9.47 -12.59
C VAL A 174 0.73 -9.96 -11.68
N SER A 175 0.85 -11.28 -11.53
CA SER A 175 1.93 -11.89 -10.75
C SER A 175 2.40 -13.22 -11.33
N LYS A 176 3.61 -13.65 -10.97
CA LYS A 176 4.12 -14.98 -11.36
C LYS A 176 4.83 -15.65 -10.20
N GLY A 177 4.35 -16.82 -9.79
CA GLY A 177 5.03 -17.64 -8.79
C GLY A 177 6.32 -18.28 -9.32
N PHE A 178 7.40 -18.19 -8.52
CA PHE A 178 8.68 -18.88 -8.69
C PHE A 178 9.12 -19.50 -7.36
N ALA A 179 9.04 -20.82 -7.22
CA ALA A 179 9.46 -21.53 -6.01
C ALA A 179 8.99 -20.84 -4.70
N PHE A 180 9.88 -20.09 -4.03
CA PHE A 180 9.60 -19.39 -2.77
C PHE A 180 9.33 -17.88 -2.90
N PHE A 181 9.31 -17.30 -4.11
CA PHE A 181 9.03 -15.88 -4.31
C PHE A 181 8.05 -15.63 -5.47
N THR A 182 7.43 -14.46 -5.48
CA THR A 182 6.36 -14.10 -6.43
C THR A 182 6.45 -12.60 -6.70
N PRO A 183 7.12 -12.15 -7.78
CA PRO A 183 7.00 -10.78 -8.23
C PRO A 183 5.59 -10.52 -8.73
N TYR A 184 5.14 -9.29 -8.54
CA TYR A 184 3.84 -8.81 -8.98
C TYR A 184 3.89 -7.32 -9.27
N ALA A 185 3.00 -6.87 -10.13
CA ALA A 185 2.82 -5.47 -10.44
C ALA A 185 1.35 -5.18 -10.71
N GLY A 186 0.98 -3.91 -10.72
CA GLY A 186 -0.38 -3.52 -11.05
C GLY A 186 -0.54 -2.05 -11.34
N ILE A 187 -1.71 -1.74 -11.88
CA ILE A 187 -2.14 -0.40 -12.25
C ILE A 187 -3.59 -0.19 -11.80
N GLY A 188 -3.99 1.03 -11.50
CA GLY A 188 -5.34 1.30 -11.06
C GLY A 188 -5.65 2.78 -10.92
N GLN A 189 -6.81 3.05 -10.34
CA GLN A 189 -7.23 4.39 -9.95
C GLN A 189 -7.73 4.39 -8.52
N VAL A 190 -7.50 5.51 -7.85
CA VAL A 190 -8.01 5.81 -6.51
C VAL A 190 -8.85 7.08 -6.59
N TRP A 191 -10.09 6.99 -6.14
CA TRP A 191 -10.99 8.13 -5.91
C TRP A 191 -10.93 8.49 -4.44
N ILE A 192 -10.58 9.74 -4.16
CA ILE A 192 -10.39 10.28 -2.82
C ILE A 192 -11.47 11.34 -2.60
N ASN A 193 -12.19 11.25 -1.50
CA ASN A 193 -13.15 12.29 -1.09
C ASN A 193 -12.79 12.74 0.33
N SER A 194 -12.73 14.05 0.52
CA SER A 194 -12.51 14.71 1.80
C SER A 194 -13.61 15.71 2.07
N GLU A 195 -14.25 15.58 3.23
CA GLU A 195 -15.26 16.51 3.73
C GLU A 195 -14.75 17.16 5.02
N THR A 196 -15.11 18.42 5.24
CA THR A 196 -14.66 19.15 6.43
C THR A 196 -15.73 20.10 6.98
N ASN A 197 -15.69 20.31 8.29
CA ASN A 197 -16.62 21.19 9.02
C ASN A 197 -16.00 22.56 9.37
N THR A 198 -14.84 22.91 8.81
CA THR A 198 -14.10 24.14 9.15
C THR A 198 -14.37 25.31 8.20
N GLY A 199 -15.39 25.22 7.35
CA GLY A 199 -15.78 26.26 6.39
C GLY A 199 -15.00 26.27 5.07
N LEU A 200 -14.16 25.27 4.84
CA LEU A 200 -13.56 24.98 3.53
C LEU A 200 -14.54 24.17 2.67
N GLU A 201 -14.35 24.18 1.36
CA GLU A 201 -15.15 23.37 0.44
C GLU A 201 -14.61 21.93 0.40
N ASP A 202 -15.52 20.96 0.26
CA ASP A 202 -15.18 19.54 0.13
C ASP A 202 -14.34 19.29 -1.13
N GLU A 203 -13.44 18.31 -1.05
CA GLU A 203 -12.51 17.98 -2.14
C GLU A 203 -12.72 16.55 -2.65
N SER A 204 -12.73 16.40 -3.98
CA SER A 204 -12.82 15.10 -4.65
C SER A 204 -11.74 14.99 -5.71
N LEU A 205 -10.86 14.01 -5.55
CA LEU A 205 -9.71 13.80 -6.42
C LEU A 205 -9.75 12.39 -7.02
N THR A 206 -9.26 12.27 -8.25
CA THR A 206 -8.97 10.98 -8.88
C THR A 206 -7.48 10.91 -9.18
N LYS A 207 -6.81 9.86 -8.68
CA LYS A 207 -5.38 9.65 -8.88
C LYS A 207 -5.15 8.29 -9.55
N ASN A 208 -4.20 8.24 -10.47
CA ASN A 208 -3.72 6.97 -11.01
C ASN A 208 -2.79 6.31 -9.98
N LYS A 209 -2.82 4.99 -9.91
CA LYS A 209 -1.99 4.17 -9.04
C LYS A 209 -1.19 3.17 -9.87
N TYR A 210 0.08 2.98 -9.53
CA TYR A 210 0.94 1.93 -10.08
C TYR A 210 1.74 1.31 -8.95
N PHE A 211 1.93 0.00 -8.95
CA PHE A 211 2.73 -0.68 -7.94
C PHE A 211 3.57 -1.81 -8.51
N LEU A 212 4.68 -2.08 -7.84
CA LEU A 212 5.59 -3.19 -8.09
C LEU A 212 5.98 -3.78 -6.74
N GLY A 213 5.84 -5.10 -6.61
CA GLY A 213 6.18 -5.79 -5.38
C GLY A 213 6.75 -7.18 -5.61
N ILE A 214 7.25 -7.73 -4.51
CA ILE A 214 7.73 -9.10 -4.42
C ILE A 214 7.27 -9.71 -3.10
N ASN A 215 6.70 -10.91 -3.17
CA ASN A 215 6.29 -11.68 -2.01
C ASN A 215 7.16 -12.93 -1.90
N PHE A 216 7.65 -13.26 -0.72
CA PHE A 216 8.36 -14.48 -0.39
C PHE A 216 7.47 -15.35 0.50
N ASN A 217 7.28 -16.62 0.15
CA ASN A 217 6.55 -17.60 0.97
C ASN A 217 7.57 -18.61 1.54
N LEU A 218 7.64 -18.71 2.86
CA LEU A 218 8.53 -19.58 3.62
C LEU A 218 7.69 -20.48 4.53
N GLY A 219 7.11 -21.53 3.94
CA GLY A 219 6.12 -22.36 4.64
C GLY A 219 4.87 -21.54 4.95
N LEU A 220 4.54 -21.43 6.24
CA LEU A 220 3.36 -20.66 6.71
C LEU A 220 3.63 -19.17 6.86
N VAL A 221 4.89 -18.72 6.78
CA VAL A 221 5.23 -17.30 6.95
C VAL A 221 5.46 -16.68 5.58
N ASN A 222 4.92 -15.48 5.36
CA ASN A 222 5.22 -14.72 4.16
C ASN A 222 5.74 -13.32 4.49
N PHE A 223 6.60 -12.84 3.60
CA PHE A 223 7.14 -11.49 3.61
C PHE A 223 6.81 -10.84 2.27
N ALA A 224 6.47 -9.56 2.27
CA ALA A 224 6.35 -8.82 1.02
C ALA A 224 6.95 -7.43 1.14
N ALA A 225 7.46 -6.95 0.02
CA ALA A 225 7.85 -5.57 -0.17
C ALA A 225 7.16 -5.04 -1.43
N GLU A 226 6.73 -3.78 -1.38
CA GLU A 226 6.04 -3.12 -2.48
C GLU A 226 6.45 -1.65 -2.53
N THR A 227 6.64 -1.14 -3.75
CA THR A 227 6.65 0.29 -4.00
C THR A 227 5.42 0.65 -4.83
N GLU A 228 4.79 1.76 -4.49
CA GLU A 228 3.57 2.24 -5.13
C GLU A 228 3.73 3.74 -5.44
N GLN A 229 3.18 4.19 -6.55
CA GLN A 229 3.02 5.60 -6.89
C GLN A 229 1.52 5.89 -7.03
N THR A 230 0.96 6.72 -6.16
CA THR A 230 -0.45 7.16 -6.22
C THR A 230 -0.49 8.66 -6.49
N GLY A 231 -0.82 9.04 -7.72
CA GLY A 231 -0.60 10.41 -8.17
C GLY A 231 0.88 10.76 -8.13
N ASP A 232 1.22 11.82 -7.40
CA ASP A 232 2.59 12.32 -7.24
C ASP A 232 3.28 11.75 -5.99
N ASN A 233 2.51 11.11 -5.10
CA ASN A 233 3.00 10.51 -3.86
C ASN A 233 3.58 9.10 -4.07
N ALA A 234 4.86 8.93 -3.72
CA ALA A 234 5.54 7.63 -3.71
C ALA A 234 5.41 6.95 -2.34
N SER A 235 5.13 5.64 -2.33
CA SER A 235 5.08 4.80 -1.12
C SER A 235 6.04 3.63 -1.23
N THR A 236 6.64 3.26 -0.09
CA THR A 236 7.32 1.97 0.08
C THR A 236 6.71 1.26 1.27
N SER A 237 6.38 -0.01 1.08
CA SER A 237 5.70 -0.83 2.08
C SER A 237 6.38 -2.16 2.30
N ALA A 238 6.32 -2.64 3.53
CA ALA A 238 6.76 -3.97 3.92
C ALA A 238 5.66 -4.69 4.69
N LYS A 239 5.62 -6.01 4.53
CA LYS A 239 4.66 -6.90 5.18
C LYS A 239 5.35 -8.13 5.74
N ILE A 240 4.89 -8.56 6.90
CA ILE A 240 5.13 -9.88 7.46
C ILE A 240 3.79 -10.49 7.86
N GLY A 241 3.56 -11.75 7.51
CA GLY A 241 2.30 -12.41 7.80
C GLY A 241 2.42 -13.93 7.95
N VAL A 242 1.32 -14.52 8.38
CA VAL A 242 1.07 -15.94 8.33
C VAL A 242 0.05 -16.21 7.23
N ARG A 243 0.43 -17.07 6.28
CA ARG A 243 -0.39 -17.48 5.14
C ARG A 243 -0.44 -19.00 5.04
N PHE A 244 -1.64 -19.55 4.99
CA PHE A 244 -1.91 -20.99 4.89
C PHE A 244 -3.15 -21.24 4.05
#